data_AF-C6WLY6-F1
#
_entry.id   AF-C6WLY6-F1
#
_cell.length_a   1.000
_cell.length_b   1.000
_cell.length_c   1.000
_cell.angle_alpha   90.00
_cell.angle_beta   90.00
_cell.angle_gamma   90.00
#
_symmetry.space_group_name_H-M   'P 1'
#
loop_
_entity.id
_entity.type
_entity.pdbx_description
1 polymer ?
#
loop_
_entity_poly.entity_id
_entity_poly.type
_entity_poly.pdbx_seq_one_letter_code
_entity_poly.pdbx_strand_id
1 'polypeptide(L)'
;MATGTTVFSRVTVVAPRTRIDVALPADVAVADLLPMLLDMAKEATPDGGVRHGGWCLAKLGDSPLDPGRTLASLGVVDGELLQLRKRNENPPPPLYDDVVDAIAESDPDSYRPWTKETARKYGHIAGALGLAAAAVAVLLAGPVGGGTSLAAAISAGIAAIVAIAAGTVVARSYSATGTGVLIVAAGSLPMAYVAGLYAVPGPVGMANLLLASVLVLIFAAVAILLIGRGITVFIAAATAGALSAVAFLIGLFVEHPMVGIAAATSAVSLAALSALPRLTIQLAKLPLPMVPTNAEDLKEDTGFPEYAVIERRTANAHEYLTGMIIGCGSVAALFAVIAAGDGTVFGPILAIVVTLVLLLRGRAYANGAQAVALLVSGMFAGAGVLVGWLVQSSPGDRLLFVFGALILVGAVSLVLGVIFPQQKFSPVLRRTVDVLEAILIAAVLPLALAVMDMYVVMRQLLPA
;
A
#
# COMPACT_ATOMS: atom_id res chain seq x y z
N MET A 1 16.17 1.44 -27.69
CA MET A 1 14.73 1.64 -27.97
C MET A 1 13.99 0.55 -27.22
N ALA A 2 13.30 0.89 -26.13
CA ALA A 2 12.56 -0.09 -25.35
C ALA A 2 11.23 -0.35 -26.06
N THR A 3 11.02 -1.60 -26.44
CA THR A 3 9.78 -2.13 -27.02
C THR A 3 8.68 -1.96 -25.97
N GLY A 4 7.89 -0.89 -26.09
CA GLY A 4 6.61 -0.83 -25.41
C GLY A 4 5.79 -2.00 -25.93
N THR A 5 5.31 -2.87 -25.03
CA THR A 5 4.30 -3.86 -25.39
C THR A 5 3.08 -3.08 -25.87
N THR A 6 2.93 -2.99 -27.20
CA THR A 6 1.73 -2.45 -27.84
C THR A 6 0.57 -3.29 -27.34
N VAL A 7 -0.29 -2.70 -26.53
CA VAL A 7 -1.52 -3.33 -26.08
C VAL A 7 -2.45 -3.34 -27.28
N PHE A 8 -2.94 -4.52 -27.66
CA PHE A 8 -3.85 -4.67 -28.78
C PHE A 8 -5.28 -4.81 -28.27
N SER A 9 -6.23 -4.19 -28.97
CA SER A 9 -7.66 -4.48 -28.83
C SER A 9 -8.09 -5.40 -29.98
N ARG A 10 -8.54 -6.61 -29.67
CA ARG A 10 -9.17 -7.53 -30.62
C ARG A 10 -10.59 -7.05 -30.88
N VAL A 11 -10.84 -6.53 -32.07
CA VAL A 11 -12.14 -5.98 -32.45
C VAL A 11 -12.65 -6.63 -33.72
N THR A 12 -13.97 -6.67 -33.86
CA THR A 12 -14.61 -6.97 -35.14
C THR A 12 -14.85 -5.66 -35.86
N VAL A 13 -14.26 -5.46 -37.04
CA VAL A 13 -14.62 -4.36 -37.94
C VAL A 13 -15.66 -4.85 -38.97
N VAL A 14 -16.83 -4.24 -38.97
CA VAL A 14 -17.92 -4.49 -39.92
C VAL A 14 -17.92 -3.36 -40.95
N ALA A 15 -17.49 -3.69 -42.16
CA ALA A 15 -17.55 -2.83 -43.34
C ALA A 15 -18.82 -3.15 -44.17
N PRO A 16 -19.18 -2.34 -45.17
CA PRO A 16 -20.43 -2.51 -45.92
C PRO A 16 -20.59 -3.88 -46.58
N ARG A 17 -19.48 -4.50 -47.00
CA ARG A 17 -19.47 -5.77 -47.72
C ARG A 17 -18.73 -6.90 -47.01
N THR A 18 -18.02 -6.59 -45.93
CA THR A 18 -17.10 -7.52 -45.28
C THR A 18 -17.12 -7.34 -43.77
N ARG A 19 -16.84 -8.43 -43.06
CA ARG A 19 -16.60 -8.42 -41.62
C ARG A 19 -15.23 -9.02 -41.38
N ILE A 20 -14.39 -8.30 -40.65
CA ILE A 20 -13.01 -8.71 -40.38
C ILE A 20 -12.75 -8.63 -38.88
N ASP A 21 -12.18 -9.69 -38.31
CA ASP A 21 -11.71 -9.70 -36.93
C ASP A 21 -10.22 -9.38 -36.93
N VAL A 22 -9.83 -8.32 -36.23
CA VAL A 22 -8.47 -7.78 -36.28
C VAL A 22 -8.03 -7.32 -34.89
N ALA A 23 -6.75 -7.54 -34.59
CA ALA A 23 -6.10 -6.98 -33.41
C ALA A 23 -5.50 -5.62 -33.79
N LEU A 24 -6.07 -4.54 -33.26
CA LEU A 24 -5.62 -3.17 -33.52
C LEU A 24 -4.77 -2.66 -32.35
N PRO A 25 -3.65 -1.96 -32.60
CA PRO A 25 -2.90 -1.28 -31.55
C PRO A 25 -3.79 -0.26 -30.82
N ALA A 26 -3.93 -0.41 -29.50
CA ALA A 26 -4.84 0.40 -28.71
C ALA A 26 -4.30 1.84 -28.49
N ASP A 27 -3.01 2.05 -28.68
CA ASP A 27 -2.26 3.29 -28.47
C ASP A 27 -2.04 4.12 -29.75
N VAL A 28 -2.55 3.67 -30.90
CA VAL A 28 -2.47 4.38 -32.18
C VAL A 28 -3.77 5.14 -32.46
N ALA A 29 -3.66 6.32 -33.10
CA ALA A 29 -4.81 7.15 -33.43
C ALA A 29 -5.71 6.46 -34.48
N VAL A 30 -7.02 6.67 -34.39
CA VAL A 30 -7.98 6.07 -35.33
C VAL A 30 -7.70 6.46 -36.78
N ALA A 31 -7.24 7.69 -37.03
CA ALA A 31 -6.84 8.18 -38.36
C ALA A 31 -5.75 7.31 -39.01
N ASP A 32 -4.76 6.87 -38.22
CA ASP A 32 -3.62 6.10 -38.74
C ASP A 32 -3.98 4.63 -39.00
N LEU A 33 -5.02 4.12 -38.33
CA LEU A 33 -5.53 2.76 -38.51
C LEU A 33 -6.47 2.64 -39.72
N LEU A 34 -7.15 3.73 -40.09
CA LEU A 34 -8.18 3.76 -41.13
C LEU A 34 -7.71 3.28 -42.51
N PRO A 35 -6.55 3.71 -43.05
CA PRO A 35 -6.08 3.24 -44.37
C PRO A 35 -5.91 1.72 -44.42
N MET A 36 -5.28 1.16 -43.39
CA MET A 36 -5.07 -0.29 -43.27
C MET A 36 -6.40 -1.06 -43.16
N LEU A 37 -7.36 -0.53 -42.38
CA LEU A 37 -8.69 -1.12 -42.29
C LEU A 37 -9.46 -1.05 -43.61
N LEU A 38 -9.33 0.02 -44.37
CA LEU A 38 -9.96 0.17 -45.69
C LEU A 38 -9.39 -0.81 -46.72
N ASP A 39 -8.08 -1.01 -46.71
CA ASP A 39 -7.42 -2.01 -47.57
C ASP A 39 -7.86 -3.43 -47.19
N MET A 40 -7.87 -3.77 -45.90
CA MET A 40 -8.33 -5.07 -45.41
C MET A 40 -9.81 -5.34 -45.73
N ALA A 41 -10.66 -4.31 -45.61
CA ALA A 41 -12.08 -4.39 -45.93
C ALA A 41 -12.37 -4.40 -47.45
N LYS A 42 -11.37 -4.07 -48.30
CA LYS A 42 -11.48 -3.83 -49.75
C LYS A 42 -12.43 -2.68 -50.10
N GLU A 43 -12.41 -1.64 -49.29
CA GLU A 43 -13.23 -0.42 -49.44
C GLU A 43 -12.37 0.83 -49.77
N ALA A 44 -11.06 0.66 -49.94
CA ALA A 44 -10.17 1.72 -50.38
C ALA A 44 -10.53 2.17 -51.81
N THR A 45 -10.80 3.47 -51.97
CA THR A 45 -11.07 4.09 -53.28
C THR A 45 -9.96 5.06 -53.67
N PRO A 46 -9.66 5.24 -54.97
CA PRO A 46 -8.60 6.15 -55.43
C PRO A 46 -8.82 7.62 -55.05
N ASP A 47 -10.07 8.00 -54.80
CA ASP A 47 -10.47 9.35 -54.37
C ASP A 47 -10.56 9.48 -52.84
N GLY A 48 -10.15 8.47 -52.07
CA GLY A 48 -10.17 8.47 -50.60
C GLY A 48 -11.57 8.65 -49.98
N GLY A 49 -12.62 8.44 -50.75
CA GLY A 49 -14.00 8.62 -50.31
C GLY A 49 -14.49 10.06 -50.26
N VAL A 50 -13.85 10.98 -51.00
CA VAL A 50 -14.23 12.42 -51.05
C VAL A 50 -15.71 12.63 -51.33
N ARG A 51 -16.32 11.82 -52.23
CA ARG A 51 -17.74 11.92 -52.58
C ARG A 51 -18.71 11.69 -51.42
N HIS A 52 -18.26 11.04 -50.35
CA HIS A 52 -19.07 10.71 -49.18
C HIS A 52 -18.46 11.24 -47.86
N GLY A 53 -17.56 12.22 -47.96
CA GLY A 53 -16.94 12.88 -46.79
C GLY A 53 -15.88 12.03 -46.09
N GLY A 54 -15.36 11.00 -46.75
CA GLY A 54 -14.39 10.05 -46.20
C GLY A 54 -15.03 8.91 -45.42
N TRP A 55 -14.17 8.10 -44.81
CA TRP A 55 -14.54 6.95 -44.00
C TRP A 55 -14.37 7.27 -42.51
N CYS A 56 -15.22 6.67 -41.69
CA CYS A 56 -15.10 6.75 -40.25
C CYS A 56 -15.34 5.40 -39.59
N LEU A 57 -14.82 5.27 -38.38
CA LEU A 57 -15.02 4.13 -37.51
C LEU A 57 -15.97 4.56 -36.40
N ALA A 58 -16.99 3.77 -36.09
CA ALA A 58 -17.96 4.06 -35.03
C ALA A 58 -18.28 2.79 -34.25
N LYS A 59 -18.69 2.90 -32.98
CA LYS A 59 -19.34 1.75 -32.31
C LYS A 59 -20.75 1.54 -32.91
N LEU A 60 -21.33 0.37 -32.68
CA LEU A 60 -22.70 0.08 -33.14
C LEU A 60 -23.68 1.08 -32.51
N GLY A 61 -24.43 1.84 -33.33
CA GLY A 61 -25.40 2.84 -32.85
C GLY A 61 -24.81 4.20 -32.44
N ASP A 62 -23.50 4.30 -32.25
CA ASP A 62 -22.84 5.53 -31.80
C ASP A 62 -22.43 6.45 -32.95
N SER A 63 -22.06 7.68 -32.54
CA SER A 63 -21.39 8.66 -33.40
C SER A 63 -19.98 8.20 -33.80
N PRO A 64 -19.42 8.73 -34.90
CA PRO A 64 -18.08 8.43 -35.35
C PRO A 64 -17.03 8.71 -34.27
N LEU A 65 -16.09 7.78 -34.11
CA LEU A 65 -14.92 7.95 -33.26
C LEU A 65 -14.08 9.14 -33.75
N ASP A 66 -13.50 9.87 -32.79
CA ASP A 66 -12.60 10.97 -33.08
C ASP A 66 -11.30 10.45 -33.74
N PRO A 67 -10.99 10.84 -35.00
CA PRO A 67 -9.82 10.38 -35.72
C PRO A 67 -8.50 10.73 -35.03
N GLY A 68 -8.45 11.81 -34.23
CA GLY A 68 -7.24 12.26 -33.54
C GLY A 68 -6.92 11.52 -32.23
N ARG A 69 -7.80 10.62 -31.79
CA ARG A 69 -7.69 9.90 -30.51
C ARG A 69 -7.37 8.43 -30.71
N THR A 70 -6.76 7.83 -29.68
CA THR A 70 -6.41 6.40 -29.68
C THR A 70 -7.60 5.53 -29.26
N LEU A 71 -7.63 4.27 -29.72
CA LEU A 71 -8.70 3.32 -29.35
C LEU A 71 -8.83 3.13 -27.83
N ALA A 72 -7.71 3.06 -27.10
CA ALA A 72 -7.69 2.97 -25.64
C ALA A 72 -8.32 4.21 -24.99
N SER A 73 -8.01 5.41 -25.50
CA SER A 73 -8.58 6.64 -24.96
C SER A 73 -10.08 6.77 -25.22
N LEU A 74 -10.58 6.12 -26.29
CA LEU A 74 -11.98 6.08 -26.68
C LEU A 74 -12.73 4.89 -26.04
N GLY A 75 -12.06 4.16 -25.12
CA GLY A 75 -12.67 3.06 -24.39
C GLY A 75 -13.05 1.87 -25.27
N VAL A 76 -12.28 1.60 -26.32
CA VAL A 76 -12.48 0.42 -27.18
C VAL A 76 -11.81 -0.80 -26.54
N VAL A 77 -12.63 -1.76 -26.10
CA VAL A 77 -12.17 -2.97 -25.41
C VAL A 77 -12.15 -4.20 -26.33
N ASP A 78 -11.50 -5.27 -25.88
CA ASP A 78 -11.50 -6.56 -26.56
C ASP A 78 -12.93 -7.10 -26.75
N GLY A 79 -13.22 -7.57 -27.96
CA GLY A 79 -14.52 -8.12 -28.36
C GLY A 79 -15.51 -7.09 -28.91
N GLU A 80 -15.15 -5.79 -28.92
CA GLU A 80 -16.05 -4.77 -29.46
C GLU A 80 -16.22 -4.86 -30.97
N LEU A 81 -17.42 -4.48 -31.42
CA LEU A 81 -17.79 -4.42 -32.83
C LEU A 81 -17.78 -2.95 -33.29
N LEU A 82 -16.85 -2.65 -34.18
CA LEU A 82 -16.68 -1.35 -34.81
C LEU A 82 -17.25 -1.38 -36.23
N GLN A 83 -18.00 -0.37 -36.61
CA GLN A 83 -18.52 -0.22 -37.96
C GLN A 83 -17.68 0.75 -38.75
N LEU A 84 -17.19 0.28 -39.90
CA LEU A 84 -16.52 1.08 -40.91
C LEU A 84 -17.60 1.62 -41.86
N ARG A 85 -17.92 2.90 -41.74
CA ARG A 85 -19.02 3.54 -42.48
C ARG A 85 -18.53 4.73 -43.29
N LYS A 86 -19.31 5.10 -44.32
CA LYS A 86 -19.13 6.37 -45.01
C LYS A 86 -19.62 7.50 -44.12
N ARG A 87 -18.89 8.61 -44.08
CA ARG A 87 -19.18 9.71 -43.14
C ARG A 87 -20.56 10.36 -43.37
N ASN A 88 -21.02 10.41 -44.62
CA ASN A 88 -22.35 10.91 -44.97
C ASN A 88 -23.51 9.92 -44.71
N GLU A 89 -23.21 8.66 -44.38
CA GLU A 89 -24.18 7.62 -44.03
C GLU A 89 -24.28 7.44 -42.50
N ASN A 90 -23.74 8.38 -41.72
CA ASN A 90 -23.85 8.31 -40.27
C ASN A 90 -25.31 8.58 -39.85
N PRO A 91 -25.95 7.67 -39.09
CA PRO A 91 -27.32 7.89 -38.64
C PRO A 91 -27.41 9.21 -37.84
N PRO A 92 -28.50 9.97 -37.98
CA PRO A 92 -28.74 11.11 -37.10
C PRO A 92 -28.79 10.61 -35.65
N PRO A 93 -28.43 11.47 -34.67
CA PRO A 93 -28.58 11.09 -33.26
C PRO A 93 -30.03 10.66 -32.99
N PRO A 94 -30.25 9.64 -32.15
CA PRO A 94 -31.59 9.18 -31.83
C PRO A 94 -32.41 10.36 -31.29
N LEU A 95 -33.56 10.61 -31.93
CA LEU A 95 -34.52 11.60 -31.46
C LEU A 95 -35.43 10.89 -30.47
N TYR A 96 -35.25 11.16 -29.19
CA TYR A 96 -36.15 10.69 -28.15
C TYR A 96 -37.39 11.58 -28.14
N ASP A 97 -38.55 10.98 -28.44
CA ASP A 97 -39.85 11.67 -28.48
C ASP A 97 -40.37 11.95 -27.05
N ASP A 98 -39.84 11.24 -26.05
CA ASP A 98 -40.13 11.44 -24.64
C ASP A 98 -38.88 11.94 -23.90
N VAL A 99 -38.96 13.18 -23.38
CA VAL A 99 -37.90 13.81 -22.58
C VAL A 99 -37.68 13.04 -21.27
N VAL A 100 -38.69 12.34 -20.76
CA VAL A 100 -38.59 11.52 -19.54
C VAL A 100 -37.76 10.26 -19.80
N ASP A 101 -37.97 9.58 -20.94
CA ASP A 101 -37.15 8.43 -21.34
C ASP A 101 -35.72 8.87 -21.69
N ALA A 102 -35.55 10.02 -22.35
CA ALA A 102 -34.22 10.57 -22.61
C ALA A 102 -33.43 10.86 -21.31
N ILE A 103 -34.10 11.33 -20.26
CA ILE A 103 -33.50 11.57 -18.95
C ILE A 103 -33.26 10.25 -18.20
N ALA A 104 -34.15 9.26 -18.34
CA ALA A 104 -34.01 7.95 -17.70
C ALA A 104 -32.91 7.08 -18.34
N GLU A 105 -32.73 7.19 -19.66
CA GLU A 105 -31.68 6.51 -20.43
C GLU A 105 -30.35 7.31 -20.41
N SER A 106 -30.40 8.62 -20.11
CA SER A 106 -29.20 9.37 -19.83
C SER A 106 -28.63 8.91 -18.48
N ASP A 107 -27.59 8.08 -18.54
CA ASP A 107 -26.71 7.80 -17.40
C ASP A 107 -25.58 8.82 -17.46
N PRO A 108 -25.70 10.01 -16.86
CA PRO A 108 -24.61 10.97 -16.91
C PRO A 108 -23.37 10.31 -16.31
N ASP A 109 -22.19 10.53 -16.88
CA ASP A 109 -20.91 9.94 -16.42
C ASP A 109 -20.63 10.17 -14.91
N SER A 110 -21.36 11.07 -14.26
CA SER A 110 -21.31 11.39 -12.84
C SER A 110 -22.27 10.58 -11.95
N TYR A 111 -23.26 9.87 -12.50
CA TYR A 111 -24.22 9.10 -11.71
C TYR A 111 -23.53 7.88 -11.10
N ARG A 112 -23.58 7.79 -9.77
CA ARG A 112 -23.06 6.65 -9.02
C ARG A 112 -24.16 6.11 -8.12
N PRO A 113 -24.85 5.03 -8.53
CA PRO A 113 -25.95 4.49 -7.74
C PRO A 113 -25.45 3.98 -6.38
N TRP A 114 -26.31 4.07 -5.37
CA TRP A 114 -26.03 3.46 -4.07
C TRP A 114 -26.15 1.94 -4.19
N THR A 115 -25.02 1.26 -4.36
CA THR A 115 -24.98 -0.20 -4.48
C THR A 115 -24.77 -0.88 -3.13
N LYS A 116 -25.02 -2.20 -3.09
CA LYS A 116 -24.65 -3.06 -1.94
C LYS A 116 -23.15 -2.97 -1.62
N GLU A 117 -22.31 -2.75 -2.64
CA GLU A 117 -20.88 -2.56 -2.46
C GLU A 117 -20.57 -1.22 -1.79
N THR A 118 -21.19 -0.12 -2.25
CA THR A 118 -21.07 1.20 -1.64
C THR A 118 -21.53 1.17 -0.17
N ALA A 119 -22.69 0.58 0.10
CA ALA A 119 -23.20 0.40 1.45
C ALA A 119 -22.23 -0.39 2.35
N ARG A 120 -21.64 -1.46 1.82
CA ARG A 120 -20.65 -2.28 2.54
C ARG A 120 -19.38 -1.50 2.84
N LYS A 121 -18.86 -0.72 1.88
CA LYS A 121 -17.66 0.13 2.08
C LYS A 121 -17.87 1.13 3.21
N TYR A 122 -18.97 1.88 3.19
CA TYR A 122 -19.26 2.84 4.27
C TYR A 122 -19.56 2.14 5.59
N GLY A 123 -20.25 0.98 5.58
CA GLY A 123 -20.45 0.16 6.76
C GLY A 123 -19.14 -0.36 7.36
N HIS A 124 -18.17 -0.74 6.53
CA HIS A 124 -16.81 -1.12 6.95
C HIS A 124 -16.07 0.05 7.58
N ILE A 125 -16.12 1.24 6.98
CA ILE A 125 -15.50 2.44 7.54
C ILE A 125 -16.11 2.78 8.90
N ALA A 126 -17.44 2.85 8.98
CA ALA A 126 -18.14 3.15 10.22
C ALA A 126 -17.88 2.09 11.31
N GLY A 127 -17.90 0.81 10.94
CA GLY A 127 -17.60 -0.29 11.86
C GLY A 127 -16.15 -0.25 12.36
N ALA A 128 -15.18 -0.01 11.50
CA ALA A 128 -13.78 0.13 11.88
C ALA A 128 -13.57 1.32 12.82
N LEU A 129 -14.17 2.47 12.53
CA LEU A 129 -14.14 3.64 13.40
C LEU A 129 -14.79 3.38 14.76
N GLY A 130 -15.95 2.71 14.78
CA GLY A 130 -16.62 2.34 16.02
C GLY A 130 -15.81 1.38 16.90
N LEU A 131 -15.18 0.37 16.30
CA LEU A 131 -14.31 -0.57 17.01
C LEU A 131 -13.03 0.11 17.53
N ALA A 132 -12.41 0.97 16.72
CA ALA A 132 -11.25 1.76 17.13
C ALA A 132 -11.62 2.72 18.28
N ALA A 133 -12.75 3.43 18.18
CA ALA A 133 -13.24 4.31 19.23
C ALA A 133 -13.55 3.54 20.51
N ALA A 134 -14.09 2.32 20.42
CA ALA A 134 -14.31 1.46 21.58
C ALA A 134 -12.98 1.09 22.25
N ALA A 135 -11.93 0.76 21.49
CA ALA A 135 -10.62 0.45 22.04
C ALA A 135 -10.00 1.68 22.73
N VAL A 136 -10.12 2.85 22.12
CA VAL A 136 -9.71 4.13 22.73
C VAL A 136 -10.50 4.42 24.01
N ALA A 137 -11.81 4.15 24.03
CA ALA A 137 -12.63 4.35 25.22
C ALA A 137 -12.17 3.46 26.39
N VAL A 138 -11.87 2.19 26.14
CA VAL A 138 -11.34 1.29 27.19
C VAL A 138 -9.92 1.68 27.59
N LEU A 139 -9.10 2.14 26.64
CA LEU A 139 -7.77 2.68 26.93
C LEU A 139 -7.85 3.90 27.86
N LEU A 140 -8.75 4.84 27.58
CA LEU A 140 -8.93 6.05 28.39
C LEU A 140 -9.69 5.81 29.71
N ALA A 141 -10.34 4.65 29.87
CA ALA A 141 -10.98 4.26 31.13
C ALA A 141 -9.96 3.77 32.17
N GLY A 142 -8.76 3.35 31.75
CA GLY A 142 -7.64 3.13 32.66
C GLY A 142 -6.97 4.45 33.07
N PRO A 143 -6.05 4.44 34.05
CA PRO A 143 -5.28 5.62 34.40
C PRO A 143 -4.62 6.22 33.15
N VAL A 144 -4.87 7.51 32.86
CA VAL A 144 -4.27 8.21 31.73
C VAL A 144 -2.80 8.48 32.09
N GLY A 145 -1.88 7.71 31.50
CA GLY A 145 -0.48 7.58 31.95
C GLY A 145 -0.12 6.15 32.37
N GLY A 146 -1.14 5.31 32.50
CA GLY A 146 -1.02 3.88 32.64
C GLY A 146 -0.77 3.41 34.07
N GLY A 147 -1.24 2.21 34.35
CA GLY A 147 -1.31 1.61 35.67
C GLY A 147 -2.10 0.30 35.58
N THR A 148 -2.47 -0.30 36.69
CA THR A 148 -3.45 -1.40 36.66
C THR A 148 -4.86 -0.90 36.47
N SER A 149 -5.60 -1.52 35.57
CA SER A 149 -7.06 -1.50 35.59
C SER A 149 -7.57 -2.88 35.21
N LEU A 150 -7.83 -3.71 36.23
CA LEU A 150 -8.29 -5.08 35.99
C LEU A 150 -9.61 -5.11 35.20
N ALA A 151 -10.50 -4.14 35.44
CA ALA A 151 -11.75 -4.00 34.69
C ALA A 151 -11.50 -3.67 33.21
N ALA A 152 -10.58 -2.76 32.90
CA ALA A 152 -10.18 -2.47 31.52
C ALA A 152 -9.50 -3.69 30.87
N ALA A 153 -8.61 -4.38 31.60
CA ALA A 153 -7.90 -5.56 31.10
C ALA A 153 -8.86 -6.70 30.76
N ILE A 154 -9.79 -7.01 31.68
CA ILE A 154 -10.80 -8.06 31.48
C ILE A 154 -11.79 -7.68 30.38
N SER A 155 -12.32 -6.45 30.40
CA SER A 155 -13.28 -6.03 29.36
C SER A 155 -12.65 -6.02 27.96
N ALA A 156 -11.42 -5.50 27.82
CA ALA A 156 -10.69 -5.54 26.56
C ALA A 156 -10.34 -6.97 26.14
N GLY A 157 -9.90 -7.83 27.07
CA GLY A 157 -9.59 -9.23 26.78
C GLY A 157 -10.82 -10.00 26.28
N ILE A 158 -11.96 -9.85 26.96
CA ILE A 158 -13.24 -10.44 26.53
C ILE A 158 -13.63 -9.88 25.16
N ALA A 159 -13.59 -8.56 24.97
CA ALA A 159 -13.92 -7.93 23.69
C ALA A 159 -13.02 -8.42 22.55
N ALA A 160 -11.73 -8.64 22.81
CA ALA A 160 -10.80 -9.19 21.83
C ALA A 160 -11.16 -10.61 21.42
N ILE A 161 -11.49 -11.48 22.39
CA ILE A 161 -11.93 -12.86 22.15
C ILE A 161 -13.25 -12.87 21.38
N VAL A 162 -14.22 -12.05 21.79
CA VAL A 162 -15.52 -11.92 21.11
C VAL A 162 -15.33 -11.42 19.69
N ALA A 163 -14.47 -10.44 19.45
CA ALA A 163 -14.18 -9.92 18.11
C ALA A 163 -13.55 -11.01 17.21
N ILE A 164 -12.59 -11.80 17.71
CA ILE A 164 -12.05 -12.97 16.97
C ILE A 164 -13.18 -13.95 16.64
N ALA A 165 -13.98 -14.34 17.62
CA ALA A 165 -15.04 -15.33 17.44
C ALA A 165 -16.09 -14.84 16.44
N ALA A 166 -16.63 -13.64 16.64
CA ALA A 166 -17.61 -13.02 15.76
C ALA A 166 -17.06 -12.81 14.35
N GLY A 167 -15.84 -12.28 14.21
CA GLY A 167 -15.21 -12.09 12.91
C GLY A 167 -14.96 -13.40 12.18
N THR A 168 -14.56 -14.46 12.88
CA THR A 168 -14.39 -15.81 12.31
C THR A 168 -15.74 -16.38 11.85
N VAL A 169 -16.80 -16.25 12.66
CA VAL A 169 -18.15 -16.69 12.31
C VAL A 169 -18.68 -15.93 11.09
N VAL A 170 -18.50 -14.61 11.03
CA VAL A 170 -18.88 -13.77 9.88
C VAL A 170 -18.10 -14.15 8.62
N ALA A 171 -16.79 -14.40 8.75
CA ALA A 171 -15.96 -14.81 7.62
C ALA A 171 -16.35 -16.18 7.05
N ARG A 172 -16.57 -17.17 7.94
CA ARG A 172 -16.80 -18.57 7.53
C ARG A 172 -18.26 -18.91 7.29
N SER A 173 -19.17 -18.51 8.18
CA SER A 173 -20.58 -18.92 8.14
C SER A 173 -21.42 -18.07 7.19
N TYR A 174 -21.11 -16.78 7.09
CA TYR A 174 -21.82 -15.83 6.21
C TYR A 174 -21.07 -15.55 4.91
N SER A 175 -19.94 -16.23 4.66
CA SER A 175 -19.06 -16.00 3.50
C SER A 175 -18.63 -14.53 3.32
N ALA A 176 -18.73 -13.71 4.38
CA ALA A 176 -18.44 -12.29 4.36
C ALA A 176 -17.00 -12.04 4.84
N THR A 177 -16.03 -12.65 4.13
CA THR A 177 -14.61 -12.68 4.52
C THR A 177 -14.05 -11.29 4.84
N GLY A 178 -14.30 -10.29 3.98
CA GLY A 178 -13.80 -8.93 4.21
C GLY A 178 -14.35 -8.30 5.50
N THR A 179 -15.63 -8.51 5.80
CA THR A 179 -16.24 -8.04 7.06
C THR A 179 -15.66 -8.77 8.26
N GLY A 180 -15.48 -10.09 8.17
CA GLY A 180 -14.89 -10.87 9.25
C GLY A 180 -13.45 -10.47 9.56
N VAL A 181 -12.61 -10.30 8.54
CA VAL A 181 -11.23 -9.78 8.68
C VAL A 181 -11.23 -8.40 9.32
N LEU A 182 -12.13 -7.50 8.93
CA LEU A 182 -12.24 -6.16 9.51
C LEU A 182 -12.62 -6.19 10.99
N ILE A 183 -13.61 -7.01 11.38
CA ILE A 183 -14.03 -7.16 12.78
C ILE A 183 -12.85 -7.64 13.63
N VAL A 184 -12.09 -8.62 13.15
CA VAL A 184 -10.92 -9.12 13.88
C VAL A 184 -9.80 -8.08 13.90
N ALA A 185 -9.42 -7.50 12.76
CA ALA A 185 -8.33 -6.54 12.69
C ALA A 185 -8.58 -5.27 13.51
N ALA A 186 -9.77 -4.66 13.37
CA ALA A 186 -10.12 -3.42 14.07
C ALA A 186 -10.64 -3.66 15.50
N GLY A 187 -11.25 -4.82 15.76
CA GLY A 187 -11.85 -5.14 17.05
C GLY A 187 -10.90 -5.88 17.98
N SER A 188 -10.25 -6.95 17.51
CA SER A 188 -9.47 -7.80 18.41
C SER A 188 -8.06 -7.29 18.68
N LEU A 189 -7.35 -6.78 17.67
CA LEU A 189 -5.95 -6.39 17.84
C LEU A 189 -5.78 -5.20 18.80
N PRO A 190 -6.53 -4.09 18.66
CA PRO A 190 -6.42 -2.97 19.61
C PRO A 190 -6.87 -3.37 21.02
N MET A 191 -7.92 -4.18 21.13
CA MET A 191 -8.40 -4.67 22.44
C MET A 191 -7.40 -5.62 23.10
N ALA A 192 -6.74 -6.50 22.33
CA ALA A 192 -5.67 -7.35 22.84
C ALA A 192 -4.48 -6.53 23.36
N TYR A 193 -4.13 -5.45 22.67
CA TYR A 193 -3.11 -4.50 23.14
C TYR A 193 -3.51 -3.85 24.48
N VAL A 194 -4.73 -3.29 24.55
CA VAL A 194 -5.26 -2.66 25.78
C VAL A 194 -5.34 -3.67 26.93
N ALA A 195 -5.76 -4.90 26.65
CA ALA A 195 -5.81 -5.97 27.64
C ALA A 195 -4.43 -6.25 28.25
N GLY A 196 -3.40 -6.41 27.40
CA GLY A 196 -2.05 -6.68 27.85
C GLY A 196 -1.41 -5.51 28.59
N LEU A 197 -1.72 -4.28 28.15
CA LEU A 197 -1.24 -3.06 28.79
C LEU A 197 -1.72 -2.95 30.24
N TYR A 198 -2.99 -3.27 30.51
CA TYR A 198 -3.61 -3.13 31.84
C TYR A 198 -3.53 -4.40 32.71
N ALA A 199 -3.17 -5.54 32.14
CA ALA A 199 -3.09 -6.81 32.89
C ALA A 199 -1.91 -6.88 33.85
N VAL A 200 -0.83 -6.13 33.60
CA VAL A 200 0.38 -6.14 34.43
C VAL A 200 0.25 -5.15 35.60
N PRO A 201 0.48 -5.60 36.86
CA PRO A 201 0.55 -4.75 38.04
C PRO A 201 1.59 -3.63 38.00
N GLY A 202 1.23 -2.45 38.53
CA GLY A 202 2.16 -1.31 38.71
C GLY A 202 1.98 -0.19 37.67
N PRO A 203 2.87 0.83 37.69
CA PRO A 203 2.89 1.90 36.70
C PRO A 203 3.21 1.35 35.32
N VAL A 204 2.79 2.03 34.25
CA VAL A 204 3.14 1.58 32.89
C VAL A 204 4.65 1.62 32.71
N GLY A 205 5.19 0.45 32.39
CA GLY A 205 6.58 0.25 32.02
C GLY A 205 6.74 -0.79 30.92
N MET A 206 7.98 -1.26 30.77
CA MET A 206 8.35 -2.20 29.72
C MET A 206 7.55 -3.52 29.78
N ALA A 207 7.21 -4.00 30.99
CA ALA A 207 6.42 -5.22 31.17
C ALA A 207 5.00 -5.10 30.60
N ASN A 208 4.34 -3.97 30.82
CA ASN A 208 2.99 -3.69 30.28
C ASN A 208 3.03 -3.66 28.75
N LEU A 209 4.00 -2.94 28.18
CA LEU A 209 4.18 -2.80 26.73
C LEU A 209 4.59 -4.11 26.06
N LEU A 210 5.42 -4.91 26.73
CA LEU A 210 5.78 -6.25 26.31
C LEU A 210 4.53 -7.14 26.21
N LEU A 211 3.73 -7.23 27.28
CA LEU A 211 2.54 -8.08 27.27
C LEU A 211 1.52 -7.61 26.23
N ALA A 212 1.30 -6.30 26.10
CA ALA A 212 0.46 -5.71 25.06
C ALA A 212 0.92 -6.12 23.65
N SER A 213 2.22 -6.02 23.35
CA SER A 213 2.81 -6.40 22.06
C SER A 213 2.72 -7.90 21.79
N VAL A 214 2.95 -8.73 22.82
CA VAL A 214 2.82 -10.20 22.73
C VAL A 214 1.37 -10.61 22.48
N LEU A 215 0.39 -9.98 23.13
CA LEU A 215 -1.02 -10.30 22.88
C LEU A 215 -1.44 -9.91 21.46
N VAL A 216 -0.98 -8.79 20.91
CA VAL A 216 -1.21 -8.46 19.50
C VAL A 216 -0.65 -9.54 18.57
N LEU A 217 0.58 -10.00 18.83
CA LEU A 217 1.21 -11.10 18.08
C LEU A 217 0.39 -12.39 18.16
N ILE A 218 -0.04 -12.79 19.36
CA ILE A 218 -0.83 -14.01 19.59
C ILE A 218 -2.17 -13.91 18.87
N PHE A 219 -2.91 -12.81 19.04
CA PHE A 219 -4.22 -12.64 18.41
C PHE A 219 -4.12 -12.57 16.88
N ALA A 220 -3.06 -11.96 16.35
CA ALA A 220 -2.79 -11.98 14.91
C ALA A 220 -2.50 -13.40 14.39
N ALA A 221 -1.69 -14.19 15.11
CA ALA A 221 -1.41 -15.58 14.74
C ALA A 221 -2.69 -16.45 14.80
N VAL A 222 -3.50 -16.30 15.84
CA VAL A 222 -4.80 -16.98 15.98
C VAL A 222 -5.74 -16.60 14.85
N ALA A 223 -5.80 -15.32 14.47
CA ALA A 223 -6.63 -14.85 13.36
C ALA A 223 -6.22 -15.49 12.02
N ILE A 224 -4.91 -15.64 11.76
CA ILE A 224 -4.40 -16.34 10.56
C ILE A 224 -4.86 -17.80 10.57
N LEU A 225 -4.74 -18.49 11.71
CA LEU A 225 -5.15 -19.90 11.86
C LEU A 225 -6.66 -20.09 11.70
N LEU A 226 -7.47 -19.19 12.27
CA LEU A 226 -8.93 -19.30 12.26
C LEU A 226 -9.56 -18.80 10.96
N ILE A 227 -9.02 -17.78 10.31
CA ILE A 227 -9.67 -17.21 9.11
C ILE A 227 -9.00 -17.71 7.83
N GLY A 228 -7.67 -17.83 7.80
CA GLY A 228 -6.92 -18.19 6.60
C GLY A 228 -7.02 -17.15 5.46
N ARG A 229 -7.49 -15.93 5.76
CA ARG A 229 -7.65 -14.79 4.83
C ARG A 229 -7.24 -13.51 5.55
N GLY A 230 -6.92 -12.46 4.78
CA GLY A 230 -6.44 -11.19 5.36
C GLY A 230 -5.01 -11.28 5.88
N ILE A 231 -4.18 -12.15 5.28
CA ILE A 231 -2.83 -12.48 5.76
C ILE A 231 -1.99 -11.21 5.90
N THR A 232 -2.09 -10.27 4.94
CA THR A 232 -1.37 -8.99 4.97
C THR A 232 -1.54 -8.23 6.29
N VAL A 233 -2.78 -8.08 6.78
CA VAL A 233 -3.07 -7.28 7.98
C VAL A 233 -2.59 -7.99 9.24
N PHE A 234 -2.84 -9.30 9.35
CA PHE A 234 -2.42 -10.06 10.52
C PHE A 234 -0.92 -10.28 10.57
N ILE A 235 -0.24 -10.45 9.43
CA ILE A 235 1.22 -10.50 9.38
C ILE A 235 1.82 -9.14 9.72
N ALA A 236 1.22 -8.03 9.28
CA ALA A 236 1.66 -6.71 9.71
C ALA A 236 1.59 -6.55 11.23
N ALA A 237 0.47 -6.93 11.83
CA ALA A 237 0.28 -6.88 13.29
C ALA A 237 1.23 -7.84 14.03
N ALA A 238 1.43 -9.05 13.51
CA ALA A 238 2.35 -10.02 14.08
C ALA A 238 3.81 -9.54 14.02
N THR A 239 4.26 -9.01 12.88
CA THR A 239 5.60 -8.44 12.73
C THR A 239 5.81 -7.24 13.64
N ALA A 240 4.83 -6.33 13.72
CA ALA A 240 4.90 -5.18 14.62
C ALA A 240 4.97 -5.63 16.09
N GLY A 241 4.05 -6.51 16.50
CA GLY A 241 4.01 -7.07 17.85
C GLY A 241 5.29 -7.82 18.23
N ALA A 242 5.87 -8.60 17.31
CA ALA A 242 7.12 -9.31 17.54
C ALA A 242 8.32 -8.37 17.74
N LEU A 243 8.49 -7.37 16.86
CA LEU A 243 9.59 -6.40 16.98
C LEU A 243 9.46 -5.56 18.24
N SER A 244 8.25 -5.08 18.54
CA SER A 244 7.98 -4.33 19.78
C SER A 244 8.16 -5.20 21.02
N ALA A 245 7.71 -6.46 21.01
CA ALA A 245 7.92 -7.38 22.13
C ALA A 245 9.42 -7.62 22.39
N VAL A 246 10.23 -7.83 21.35
CA VAL A 246 11.68 -7.97 21.51
C VAL A 246 12.30 -6.70 22.10
N ALA A 247 11.90 -5.52 21.62
CA ALA A 247 12.38 -4.24 22.14
C ALA A 247 12.06 -4.06 23.63
N PHE A 248 10.81 -4.30 24.03
CA PHE A 248 10.38 -4.14 25.42
C PHE A 248 10.93 -5.25 26.33
N LEU A 249 11.14 -6.46 25.82
CA LEU A 249 11.84 -7.52 26.54
C LEU A 249 13.29 -7.12 26.83
N ILE A 250 14.01 -6.58 25.85
CA ILE A 250 15.37 -6.05 26.07
C ILE A 250 15.32 -4.91 27.09
N GLY A 251 14.35 -4.01 27.00
CA GLY A 251 14.14 -2.92 27.95
C GLY A 251 13.85 -3.37 29.40
N LEU A 252 13.48 -4.63 29.64
CA LEU A 252 13.37 -5.17 31.01
C LEU A 252 14.73 -5.51 31.62
N PHE A 253 15.72 -5.87 30.79
CA PHE A 253 17.05 -6.28 31.25
C PHE A 253 18.10 -5.18 31.10
N VAL A 254 17.83 -4.18 30.26
CA VAL A 254 18.74 -3.06 30.00
C VAL A 254 18.16 -1.80 30.60
N GLU A 255 18.78 -1.30 31.66
CA GLU A 255 18.43 -0.03 32.28
C GLU A 255 18.91 1.13 31.39
N HIS A 256 18.05 1.54 30.44
CA HIS A 256 18.32 2.62 29.51
C HIS A 256 17.03 3.42 29.24
N PRO A 257 17.12 4.75 29.03
CA PRO A 257 15.98 5.56 28.60
C PRO A 257 15.25 4.97 27.38
N MET A 258 13.92 5.06 27.39
CA MET A 258 13.03 4.55 26.33
C MET A 258 13.38 5.12 24.94
N VAL A 259 13.87 6.36 24.89
CA VAL A 259 14.30 7.02 23.65
C VAL A 259 15.47 6.29 22.97
N GLY A 260 16.42 5.76 23.73
CA GLY A 260 17.55 4.96 23.20
C GLY A 260 17.10 3.58 22.72
N ILE A 261 16.23 2.90 23.48
CA ILE A 261 15.62 1.64 23.05
C ILE A 261 14.82 1.87 21.75
N ALA A 262 14.14 3.00 21.65
CA ALA A 262 13.37 3.34 20.46
C ALA A 262 14.24 3.65 19.25
N ALA A 263 15.35 4.36 19.43
CA ALA A 263 16.33 4.58 18.38
C ALA A 263 16.88 3.26 17.83
N ALA A 264 17.28 2.34 18.72
CA ALA A 264 17.75 1.00 18.34
C ALA A 264 16.67 0.20 17.60
N THR A 265 15.44 0.20 18.14
CA THR A 265 14.31 -0.55 17.55
C THR A 265 13.95 -0.02 16.17
N SER A 266 13.98 1.30 15.98
CA SER A 266 13.75 1.92 14.67
C SER A 266 14.82 1.50 13.66
N ALA A 267 16.10 1.56 14.05
CA ALA A 267 17.22 1.15 13.21
C ALA A 267 17.15 -0.33 12.83
N VAL A 268 16.89 -1.22 13.79
CA VAL A 268 16.74 -2.67 13.56
C VAL A 268 15.55 -2.96 12.65
N SER A 269 14.42 -2.27 12.83
CA SER A 269 13.23 -2.45 12.00
C SER A 269 13.48 -2.03 10.54
N LEU A 270 14.21 -0.94 10.32
CA LEU A 270 14.67 -0.54 8.98
C LEU A 270 15.64 -1.57 8.38
N ALA A 271 16.60 -2.07 9.15
CA ALA A 271 17.53 -3.09 8.69
C ALA A 271 16.78 -4.38 8.29
N ALA A 272 15.78 -4.77 9.07
CA ALA A 272 14.95 -5.95 8.83
C ALA A 272 14.22 -5.90 7.47
N LEU A 273 13.84 -4.71 6.97
CA LEU A 273 13.24 -4.54 5.64
C LEU A 273 14.09 -5.16 4.53
N SER A 274 15.42 -5.15 4.67
CA SER A 274 16.35 -5.72 3.68
C SER A 274 16.38 -7.26 3.70
N ALA A 275 15.99 -7.89 4.80
CA ALA A 275 15.93 -9.34 4.95
C ALA A 275 14.56 -9.92 4.54
N LEU A 276 13.50 -9.10 4.47
CA LEU A 276 12.13 -9.55 4.23
C LEU A 276 11.94 -10.39 2.96
N PRO A 277 12.53 -10.07 1.80
CA PRO A 277 12.36 -10.91 0.61
C PRO A 277 12.84 -12.35 0.84
N ARG A 278 13.99 -12.53 1.51
CA ARG A 278 14.55 -13.85 1.82
C ARG A 278 13.67 -14.62 2.82
N LEU A 279 13.22 -13.93 3.88
CA LEU A 279 12.30 -14.52 4.86
C LEU A 279 10.97 -14.93 4.23
N THR A 280 10.46 -14.12 3.30
CA THR A 280 9.22 -14.42 2.57
C THR A 280 9.36 -15.68 1.73
N ILE A 281 10.46 -15.83 0.98
CA ILE A 281 10.72 -17.03 0.17
C ILE A 281 10.72 -18.29 1.04
N GLN A 282 11.33 -18.22 2.22
CA GLN A 282 11.35 -19.32 3.20
C GLN A 282 9.96 -19.61 3.77
N LEU A 283 9.24 -18.57 4.23
CA LEU A 283 7.91 -18.71 4.84
C LEU A 283 6.85 -19.19 3.85
N ALA A 284 6.89 -18.72 2.61
CA ALA A 284 5.98 -19.12 1.56
C ALA A 284 6.34 -20.47 0.91
N LYS A 285 7.48 -21.07 1.29
CA LYS A 285 8.00 -22.33 0.75
C LYS A 285 8.00 -22.33 -0.78
N LEU A 286 8.48 -21.23 -1.36
CA LEU A 286 8.63 -21.15 -2.81
C LEU A 286 9.71 -22.14 -3.26
N PRO A 287 9.50 -22.87 -4.36
CA PRO A 287 10.52 -23.78 -4.89
C PRO A 287 11.76 -22.95 -5.23
N LEU A 288 12.87 -23.25 -4.58
CA LEU A 288 14.15 -22.62 -4.89
C LEU A 288 14.69 -23.27 -6.17
N PRO A 289 15.15 -22.48 -7.15
CA PRO A 289 15.81 -23.04 -8.31
C PRO A 289 17.05 -23.81 -7.84
N MET A 290 17.07 -25.13 -8.06
CA MET A 290 18.26 -25.93 -7.81
C MET A 290 19.24 -25.66 -8.95
N VAL A 291 20.43 -25.15 -8.63
CA VAL A 291 21.50 -24.98 -9.61
C VAL A 291 22.24 -26.31 -9.68
N PRO A 292 22.22 -27.03 -10.83
CA PRO A 292 22.93 -28.29 -10.96
C PRO A 292 24.42 -28.06 -10.74
N THR A 293 25.05 -28.85 -9.86
CA THR A 293 26.48 -28.69 -9.54
C THR A 293 27.33 -29.70 -10.32
N ASN A 294 26.73 -30.78 -10.83
CA ASN A 294 27.38 -31.79 -11.65
C ASN A 294 26.49 -32.23 -12.85
N ALA A 295 27.04 -33.04 -13.76
CA ALA A 295 26.33 -33.49 -14.97
C ALA A 295 25.25 -34.57 -14.70
N GLU A 296 25.32 -35.24 -13.55
CA GLU A 296 24.28 -36.17 -13.08
C GLU A 296 23.04 -35.39 -12.61
N ASP A 297 23.20 -34.26 -11.92
CA ASP A 297 22.12 -33.36 -11.47
C ASP A 297 21.31 -32.79 -12.65
N LEU A 298 21.92 -32.67 -13.84
CA LEU A 298 21.24 -32.26 -15.08
C LEU A 298 20.33 -33.35 -15.65
N LYS A 299 20.51 -34.62 -15.25
CA LYS A 299 19.68 -35.76 -15.66
C LYS A 299 18.50 -35.97 -14.70
N GLU A 300 18.55 -35.43 -13.49
CA GLU A 300 17.44 -35.43 -12.55
C GLU A 300 16.37 -34.42 -13.00
N ASP A 301 15.40 -34.89 -13.78
CA ASP A 301 14.18 -34.13 -14.04
C ASP A 301 13.29 -34.15 -12.79
N THR A 302 13.43 -33.14 -11.92
CA THR A 302 12.56 -33.03 -10.74
C THR A 302 11.10 -32.70 -11.09
N GLY A 303 10.76 -32.57 -12.38
CA GLY A 303 9.45 -32.12 -12.82
C GLY A 303 9.21 -30.65 -12.48
N PHE A 304 8.48 -29.94 -13.33
CA PHE A 304 8.06 -28.59 -13.00
C PHE A 304 6.86 -28.67 -12.03
N PRO A 305 6.88 -27.96 -10.89
CA PRO A 305 5.72 -27.89 -10.03
C PRO A 305 4.53 -27.36 -10.83
N GLU A 306 3.35 -27.92 -10.57
CA GLU A 306 2.11 -27.50 -11.25
C GLU A 306 1.92 -25.98 -11.13
N TYR A 307 1.66 -25.32 -12.26
CA TYR A 307 1.59 -23.85 -12.34
C TYR A 307 0.63 -23.24 -11.30
N ALA A 308 -0.52 -23.87 -11.07
CA ALA A 308 -1.51 -23.43 -10.08
C ALA A 308 -0.95 -23.41 -8.63
N VAL A 309 -0.04 -24.33 -8.29
CA VAL A 309 0.62 -24.37 -6.98
C VAL A 309 1.61 -23.22 -6.85
N ILE A 310 2.37 -22.93 -7.91
CA ILE A 310 3.32 -21.81 -7.96
C ILE A 310 2.57 -20.48 -7.84
N GLU A 311 1.48 -20.31 -8.58
CA GLU A 311 0.64 -19.12 -8.55
C GLU A 311 0.11 -18.85 -7.14
N ARG A 312 -0.48 -19.86 -6.49
CA ARG A 312 -1.02 -19.72 -5.13
C ARG A 312 0.06 -19.41 -4.09
N ARG A 313 1.22 -20.08 -4.16
CA ARG A 313 2.34 -19.79 -3.23
C ARG A 313 2.91 -18.40 -3.45
N THR A 314 2.95 -17.94 -4.70
CA THR A 314 3.43 -16.60 -5.05
C THR A 314 2.47 -15.52 -4.56
N ALA A 315 1.16 -15.72 -4.71
CA ALA A 315 0.14 -14.82 -4.15
C ALA A 315 0.27 -14.70 -2.62
N ASN A 316 0.40 -15.83 -1.92
CA ASN A 316 0.62 -15.83 -0.48
C ASN A 316 1.93 -15.13 -0.11
N ALA A 317 3.03 -15.42 -0.81
CA ALA A 317 4.32 -14.75 -0.59
C ALA A 317 4.17 -13.22 -0.70
N HIS A 318 3.38 -12.75 -1.66
CA HIS A 318 3.12 -11.33 -1.82
C HIS A 318 2.36 -10.74 -0.62
N GLU A 319 1.34 -11.42 -0.10
CA GLU A 319 0.63 -11.01 1.12
C GLU A 319 1.54 -10.98 2.36
N TYR A 320 2.37 -12.02 2.55
CA TYR A 320 3.35 -12.09 3.64
C TYR A 320 4.36 -10.94 3.57
N LEU A 321 4.98 -10.71 2.40
CA LEU A 321 5.96 -9.64 2.22
C LEU A 321 5.34 -8.28 2.48
N THR A 322 4.13 -8.03 1.95
CA THR A 322 3.43 -6.77 2.14
C THR A 322 3.08 -6.55 3.61
N GLY A 323 2.59 -7.58 4.30
CA GLY A 323 2.34 -7.51 5.74
C GLY A 323 3.60 -7.20 6.53
N MET A 324 4.70 -7.91 6.27
CA MET A 324 5.97 -7.68 6.97
C MET A 324 6.53 -6.27 6.71
N ILE A 325 6.37 -5.74 5.49
CA ILE A 325 6.77 -4.35 5.16
C ILE A 325 5.94 -3.35 5.97
N ILE A 326 4.62 -3.53 6.06
CA ILE A 326 3.75 -2.67 6.88
C ILE A 326 4.16 -2.75 8.36
N GLY A 327 4.39 -3.97 8.88
CA GLY A 327 4.80 -4.18 10.27
C GLY A 327 6.15 -3.52 10.60
N CYS A 328 7.20 -3.83 9.82
CA CYS A 328 8.52 -3.23 10.01
C CYS A 328 8.51 -1.70 9.79
N GLY A 329 7.79 -1.22 8.76
CA GLY A 329 7.69 0.20 8.44
C GLY A 329 6.99 0.99 9.55
N SER A 330 5.88 0.47 10.07
CA SER A 330 5.14 1.11 11.16
C SER A 330 5.93 1.14 12.48
N VAL A 331 6.64 0.05 12.82
CA VAL A 331 7.53 0.04 14.00
C VAL A 331 8.70 1.00 13.80
N ALA A 332 9.36 0.98 12.64
CA ALA A 332 10.44 1.92 12.33
C ALA A 332 9.97 3.37 12.50
N ALA A 333 8.79 3.70 11.97
CA ALA A 333 8.20 5.02 12.03
C ALA A 333 7.81 5.44 13.46
N LEU A 334 7.06 4.60 14.18
CA LEU A 334 6.59 4.91 15.53
C LEU A 334 7.76 5.09 16.51
N PHE A 335 8.73 4.19 16.48
CA PHE A 335 9.88 4.27 17.39
C PHE A 335 10.84 5.40 17.00
N ALA A 336 10.91 5.79 15.73
CA ALA A 336 11.60 7.03 15.33
C ALA A 336 10.94 8.28 15.92
N VAL A 337 9.61 8.35 15.93
CA VAL A 337 8.87 9.47 16.55
C VAL A 337 9.13 9.50 18.07
N ILE A 338 9.17 8.35 18.74
CA ILE A 338 9.53 8.27 20.16
C ILE A 338 10.97 8.74 20.40
N ALA A 339 11.92 8.27 19.58
CA ALA A 339 13.33 8.66 19.67
C ALA A 339 13.55 10.17 19.40
N ALA A 340 12.67 10.82 18.64
CA ALA A 340 12.73 12.27 18.44
C ALA A 340 12.56 13.08 19.73
N GLY A 341 11.98 12.48 20.79
CA GLY A 341 11.83 13.07 22.11
C GLY A 341 13.07 13.00 23.02
N ASP A 342 14.22 12.57 22.50
CA ASP A 342 15.48 12.40 23.25
C ASP A 342 15.98 13.68 23.97
N GLY A 343 15.55 14.87 23.53
CA GLY A 343 16.01 16.14 24.09
C GLY A 343 17.37 16.61 23.56
N THR A 344 18.09 15.75 22.82
CA THR A 344 19.27 16.12 22.04
C THR A 344 18.90 16.39 20.57
N VAL A 345 19.88 16.89 19.79
CA VAL A 345 19.72 17.07 18.34
C VAL A 345 19.68 15.74 17.58
N PHE A 346 20.21 14.65 18.14
CA PHE A 346 20.35 13.37 17.44
C PHE A 346 19.02 12.66 17.24
N GLY A 347 18.11 12.75 18.21
CA GLY A 347 16.77 12.15 18.14
C GLY A 347 15.97 12.65 16.93
N PRO A 348 15.72 13.97 16.81
CA PRO A 348 15.01 14.53 15.66
C PRO A 348 15.71 14.26 14.33
N ILE A 349 17.05 14.32 14.28
CA ILE A 349 17.81 14.01 13.05
C ILE A 349 17.61 12.55 12.64
N LEU A 350 17.71 11.60 13.58
CA LEU A 350 17.41 10.20 13.33
C LEU A 350 16.01 10.02 12.76
N ALA A 351 15.01 10.65 13.36
CA ALA A 351 13.62 10.52 12.93
C ALA A 351 13.37 11.10 11.52
N ILE A 352 14.02 12.21 11.18
CA ILE A 352 14.01 12.78 9.82
C ILE A 352 14.69 11.82 8.83
N VAL A 353 15.85 11.26 9.18
CA VAL A 353 16.55 10.29 8.32
C VAL A 353 15.69 9.05 8.10
N VAL A 354 15.10 8.47 9.15
CA VAL A 354 14.18 7.32 9.05
C VAL A 354 12.98 7.65 8.16
N THR A 355 12.39 8.83 8.32
CA THR A 355 11.30 9.33 7.47
C THR A 355 11.70 9.33 5.99
N LEU A 356 12.84 9.93 5.67
CA LEU A 356 13.35 9.99 4.30
C LEU A 356 13.68 8.60 3.74
N VAL A 357 14.28 7.72 4.54
CA VAL A 357 14.57 6.33 4.14
C VAL A 357 13.28 5.60 3.78
N LEU A 358 12.24 5.67 4.63
CA LEU A 358 10.95 5.01 4.37
C LEU A 358 10.28 5.55 3.09
N LEU A 359 10.31 6.88 2.88
CA LEU A 359 9.74 7.50 1.68
C LEU A 359 10.50 7.10 0.41
N LEU A 360 11.84 7.06 0.45
CA LEU A 360 12.68 6.70 -0.70
C LEU A 360 12.59 5.21 -1.02
N ARG A 361 12.58 4.35 -0.01
CA ARG A 361 12.47 2.88 -0.15
C ARG A 361 11.22 2.44 -0.91
N GLY A 362 10.16 3.25 -0.91
CA GLY A 362 8.97 3.00 -1.72
C GLY A 362 9.29 2.78 -3.22
N ARG A 363 10.38 3.37 -3.73
CA ARG A 363 10.86 3.20 -5.12
C ARG A 363 11.46 1.83 -5.42
N ALA A 364 11.94 1.12 -4.41
CA ALA A 364 12.64 -0.16 -4.58
C ALA A 364 11.68 -1.32 -4.86
N TYR A 365 10.40 -1.17 -4.56
CA TYR A 365 9.38 -2.21 -4.73
C TYR A 365 8.54 -1.94 -5.98
N ALA A 366 8.49 -2.92 -6.89
CA ALA A 366 7.67 -2.83 -8.08
C ALA A 366 6.16 -2.88 -7.79
N ASN A 367 5.75 -3.44 -6.64
CA ASN A 367 4.35 -3.53 -6.27
C ASN A 367 3.86 -2.26 -5.55
N GLY A 368 2.78 -1.68 -6.06
CA GLY A 368 2.17 -0.47 -5.51
C GLY A 368 1.76 -0.57 -4.04
N ALA A 369 1.26 -1.72 -3.57
CA ALA A 369 0.84 -1.87 -2.17
C ALA A 369 2.03 -1.76 -1.19
N GLN A 370 3.17 -2.33 -1.57
CA GLN A 370 4.40 -2.28 -0.77
C GLN A 370 5.01 -0.88 -0.78
N ALA A 371 5.00 -0.21 -1.93
CA ALA A 371 5.42 1.18 -2.04
C ALA A 371 4.53 2.09 -1.17
N VAL A 372 3.20 1.95 -1.27
CA VAL A 372 2.24 2.72 -0.45
C VAL A 372 2.43 2.47 1.04
N ALA A 373 2.67 1.22 1.46
CA ALA A 373 2.93 0.90 2.88
C ALA A 373 4.12 1.67 3.45
N LEU A 374 5.22 1.76 2.70
CA LEU A 374 6.42 2.49 3.11
C LEU A 374 6.21 4.01 3.06
N LEU A 375 5.52 4.51 2.03
CA LEU A 375 5.15 5.91 1.93
C LEU A 375 4.28 6.36 3.11
N VAL A 376 3.24 5.60 3.44
CA VAL A 376 2.37 5.89 4.59
C VAL A 376 3.14 5.83 5.91
N SER A 377 4.05 4.85 6.07
CA SER A 377 4.90 4.76 7.26
C SER A 377 5.84 5.96 7.39
N GLY A 378 6.47 6.39 6.28
CA GLY A 378 7.32 7.57 6.24
C GLY A 378 6.53 8.86 6.52
N MET A 379 5.33 9.00 5.92
CA MET A 379 4.43 10.12 6.19
C MET A 379 3.99 10.16 7.66
N PHE A 380 3.71 9.00 8.27
CA PHE A 380 3.38 8.90 9.69
C PHE A 380 4.55 9.36 10.57
N ALA A 381 5.78 8.90 10.28
CA ALA A 381 6.99 9.34 11.00
C ALA A 381 7.19 10.85 10.88
N GLY A 382 7.15 11.38 9.64
CA GLY A 382 7.32 12.81 9.37
C GLY A 382 6.25 13.66 10.04
N ALA A 383 4.99 13.24 9.97
CA ALA A 383 3.88 13.92 10.66
C ALA A 383 4.08 13.89 12.18
N GLY A 384 4.49 12.76 12.75
CA GLY A 384 4.77 12.64 14.18
C GLY A 384 5.87 13.60 14.66
N VAL A 385 6.97 13.70 13.89
CA VAL A 385 8.06 14.65 14.18
C VAL A 385 7.58 16.10 14.08
N LEU A 386 6.84 16.44 13.02
CA LEU A 386 6.32 17.79 12.81
C LEU A 386 5.31 18.21 13.87
N VAL A 387 4.40 17.32 14.25
CA VAL A 387 3.43 17.55 15.35
C VAL A 387 4.17 17.67 16.68
N GLY A 388 5.14 16.79 16.95
CA GLY A 388 5.98 16.87 18.13
C GLY A 388 6.73 18.21 18.22
N TRP A 389 7.27 18.70 17.11
CA TRP A 389 7.92 20.01 17.04
C TRP A 389 6.93 21.16 17.24
N LEU A 390 5.74 21.09 16.63
CA LEU A 390 4.68 22.08 16.80
C LEU A 390 4.24 22.21 18.27
N VAL A 391 3.99 21.08 18.94
CA VAL A 391 3.51 21.06 20.33
C VAL A 391 4.58 21.58 21.29
N GLN A 392 5.84 21.19 21.11
CA GLN A 392 6.94 21.55 22.01
C GLN A 392 7.50 22.97 21.79
N SER A 393 7.30 23.56 20.61
CA SER A 393 7.84 24.88 20.29
C SER A 393 7.12 26.02 21.04
N SER A 394 7.87 27.08 21.37
CA SER A 394 7.32 28.32 21.92
C SER A 394 6.42 29.03 20.90
N PRO A 395 5.47 29.91 21.32
CA PRO A 395 4.62 30.65 20.39
C PRO A 395 5.39 31.44 19.32
N GLY A 396 6.55 32.01 19.68
CA GLY A 396 7.41 32.74 18.74
C GLY A 396 8.05 31.81 17.70
N ASP A 397 8.63 30.69 18.14
CA ASP A 397 9.26 29.72 17.24
C ASP A 397 8.25 29.04 16.31
N ARG A 398 7.01 28.85 16.79
CA ARG A 398 5.90 28.35 15.96
C ARG A 398 5.65 29.25 14.75
N LEU A 399 5.61 30.56 14.95
CA LEU A 399 5.41 31.55 13.89
C LEU A 399 6.63 31.68 12.97
N LEU A 400 7.84 31.72 13.54
CA LEU A 400 9.07 31.97 12.79
C LEU A 400 9.57 30.74 12.01
N PHE A 401 9.53 29.56 12.61
CA PHE A 401 10.19 28.37 12.05
C PHE A 401 9.20 27.26 11.68
N VAL A 402 8.30 26.88 12.60
CA VAL A 402 7.41 25.72 12.38
C VAL A 402 6.43 25.99 11.24
N PHE A 403 5.81 27.18 11.22
CA PHE A 403 4.87 27.58 10.18
C PHE A 403 5.49 27.52 8.78
N GLY A 404 6.67 28.15 8.60
CA GLY A 404 7.38 28.17 7.32
C GLY A 404 7.80 26.76 6.87
N ALA A 405 8.29 25.93 7.80
CA ALA A 405 8.66 24.55 7.50
C ALA A 405 7.45 23.69 7.10
N LEU A 406 6.31 23.82 7.77
CA LEU A 406 5.08 23.11 7.42
C LEU A 406 4.56 23.50 6.03
N ILE A 407 4.59 24.80 5.70
CA ILE A 407 4.24 25.29 4.36
C ILE A 407 5.19 24.69 3.32
N LEU A 408 6.49 24.71 3.59
CA LEU A 408 7.49 24.18 2.66
C LEU A 408 7.29 22.67 2.43
N VAL A 409 7.11 21.89 3.49
CA VAL A 409 6.85 20.45 3.40
C VAL A 409 5.55 20.17 2.63
N GLY A 410 4.49 20.93 2.90
CA GLY A 410 3.23 20.83 2.17
C GLY A 410 3.39 21.15 0.68
N ALA A 411 4.06 22.26 0.36
CA ALA A 411 4.32 22.67 -1.02
C ALA A 411 5.18 21.64 -1.78
N VAL A 412 6.26 21.15 -1.15
CA VAL A 412 7.12 20.10 -1.74
C VAL A 412 6.32 18.82 -1.96
N SER A 413 5.48 18.41 -1.01
CA SER A 413 4.64 17.21 -1.14
C SER A 413 3.65 17.33 -2.30
N LEU A 414 3.01 18.49 -2.47
CA LEU A 414 2.11 18.76 -3.59
C LEU A 414 2.85 18.75 -4.93
N VAL A 415 4.01 19.39 -5.00
CA VAL A 415 4.86 19.42 -6.21
C VAL A 415 5.31 18.00 -6.58
N LEU A 416 5.78 17.21 -5.62
CA LEU A 416 6.17 15.82 -5.82
C LEU A 416 4.98 14.95 -6.23
N GLY A 417 3.79 15.17 -5.67
CA GLY A 417 2.59 14.40 -6.01
C GLY A 417 2.04 14.69 -7.41
N VAL A 418 2.11 15.94 -7.87
CA VAL A 418 1.47 16.38 -9.13
C VAL A 418 2.46 16.39 -10.30
N ILE A 419 3.67 16.91 -10.09
CA ILE A 419 4.61 17.19 -11.19
C ILE A 419 5.46 15.96 -11.49
N PHE A 420 6.02 15.29 -10.47
CA PHE A 420 7.01 14.23 -10.68
C PHE A 420 6.50 13.00 -11.46
N PRO A 421 5.23 12.54 -11.33
CA PRO A 421 4.73 11.40 -12.09
C PRO A 421 4.76 11.61 -13.61
N GLN A 422 4.70 12.86 -14.07
CA GLN A 422 4.69 13.20 -15.49
C GLN A 422 6.10 13.37 -16.08
N GLN A 423 7.14 13.37 -15.24
CA GLN A 423 8.50 13.71 -15.63
C GLN A 423 9.33 12.47 -15.97
N LYS A 424 10.13 12.56 -17.04
CA LYS A 424 11.15 11.57 -17.38
C LYS A 424 12.47 11.97 -16.71
N PHE A 425 12.81 11.32 -15.60
CA PHE A 425 14.08 11.59 -14.91
C PHE A 425 15.28 11.01 -15.65
N SER A 426 16.35 11.79 -15.73
CA SER A 426 17.63 11.34 -16.30
C SER A 426 18.25 10.21 -15.47
N PRO A 427 19.05 9.31 -16.08
CA PRO A 427 19.74 8.24 -15.36
C PRO A 427 20.64 8.75 -14.22
N VAL A 428 21.30 9.90 -14.43
CA VAL A 428 22.17 10.54 -13.42
C VAL A 428 21.37 10.92 -12.18
N LEU A 429 20.21 11.55 -12.35
CA LEU A 429 19.37 11.95 -11.22
C LEU A 429 18.83 10.73 -10.45
N ARG A 430 18.41 9.67 -11.16
CA ARG A 430 18.01 8.42 -10.50
C ARG A 430 19.14 7.86 -9.65
N ARG A 431 20.35 7.80 -10.22
CA ARG A 431 21.55 7.32 -9.53
C ARG A 431 21.92 8.18 -8.33
N THR A 432 21.79 9.50 -8.42
CA THR A 432 22.02 10.41 -7.28
C THR A 432 21.07 10.11 -6.13
N VAL A 433 19.79 9.85 -6.41
CA VAL A 433 18.83 9.48 -5.37
C VAL A 433 19.17 8.12 -4.75
N ASP A 434 19.62 7.14 -5.55
CA ASP A 434 20.02 5.83 -5.02
C ASP A 434 21.24 5.95 -4.09
N VAL A 435 22.21 6.83 -4.43
CA VAL A 435 23.37 7.12 -3.57
C VAL A 435 22.94 7.84 -2.30
N LEU A 436 22.05 8.83 -2.41
CA LEU A 436 21.50 9.53 -1.24
C LEU A 436 20.76 8.56 -0.30
N GLU A 437 19.93 7.67 -0.85
CA GLU A 437 19.24 6.63 -0.08
C GLU A 437 20.25 5.75 0.66
N ALA A 438 21.32 5.30 0.00
CA ALA A 438 22.35 4.48 0.62
C ALA A 438 23.08 5.21 1.77
N ILE A 439 23.38 6.51 1.60
CA ILE A 439 23.99 7.35 2.64
C ILE A 439 23.04 7.48 3.83
N LEU A 440 21.76 7.75 3.59
CA LEU A 440 20.75 7.87 4.65
C LEU A 440 20.60 6.55 5.42
N ILE A 441 20.52 5.42 4.73
CA ILE A 441 20.49 4.09 5.37
C ILE A 441 21.74 3.87 6.23
N ALA A 442 22.93 4.20 5.72
CA ALA A 442 24.17 4.07 6.46
C ALA A 442 24.24 5.00 7.69
N ALA A 443 23.61 6.18 7.62
CA ALA A 443 23.57 7.14 8.72
C ALA A 443 22.64 6.75 9.86
N VAL A 444 21.65 5.87 9.64
CA VAL A 444 20.71 5.43 10.68
C VAL A 444 21.44 4.80 11.87
N LEU A 445 22.42 3.92 11.63
CA LEU A 445 23.14 3.23 12.69
C LEU A 445 23.93 4.19 13.62
N PRO A 446 24.83 5.06 13.10
CA PRO A 446 25.57 5.99 13.97
C PRO A 446 24.65 6.98 14.68
N LEU A 447 23.56 7.43 14.04
CA LEU A 447 22.58 8.29 14.71
C LEU A 447 21.85 7.57 15.84
N ALA A 448 21.47 6.31 15.65
CA ALA A 448 20.86 5.51 16.71
C ALA A 448 21.83 5.30 17.89
N LEU A 449 23.11 5.02 17.61
CA LEU A 449 24.14 4.93 18.65
C LEU A 449 24.37 6.26 19.38
N ALA A 450 24.22 7.40 18.70
CA ALA A 450 24.28 8.71 19.33
C ALA A 450 23.12 8.95 20.30
N VAL A 451 21.90 8.59 19.92
CA VAL A 451 20.71 8.68 20.79
C VAL A 451 20.79 7.70 21.98
N MET A 452 21.54 6.61 21.83
CA MET A 452 21.83 5.67 22.91
C MET A 452 23.01 6.10 23.81
N ASP A 453 23.55 7.30 23.63
CA ASP A 453 24.74 7.79 24.35
C ASP A 453 25.98 6.87 24.27
N MET A 454 26.03 5.95 23.29
CA MET A 454 27.10 4.94 23.20
C MET A 454 28.46 5.57 22.94
N TYR A 455 28.52 6.70 22.21
CA TYR A 455 29.77 7.42 22.02
C TYR A 455 30.33 8.00 23.31
N VAL A 456 29.46 8.46 24.22
CA VAL A 456 29.86 8.97 25.54
C VAL A 456 30.41 7.82 26.38
N VAL A 457 29.71 6.68 26.40
CA VAL A 457 30.14 5.46 27.09
C VAL A 457 31.51 4.98 26.57
N MET A 458 31.68 4.88 25.25
CA MET A 458 32.96 4.44 24.67
C MET A 458 34.09 5.43 24.96
N ARG A 459 33.82 6.74 24.96
CA ARG A 459 34.81 7.77 25.31
C ARG A 459 35.27 7.65 26.76
N GLN A 460 34.38 7.28 27.68
CA GLN A 460 34.71 7.09 29.10
C GLN A 460 35.53 5.81 29.36
N LEU A 461 35.46 4.82 28.47
CA LEU A 461 36.20 3.56 28.57
C LEU A 461 37.62 3.62 27.98
N LEU A 462 37.92 4.63 27.15
CA LEU A 462 39.27 4.83 26.62
C LEU A 462 40.16 5.48 27.70
N PRO A 463 41.26 4.84 28.14
CA PRO A 463 42.21 5.48 29.03
C PRO A 463 42.81 6.72 28.34
N ALA A 464 42.91 7.82 29.09
CA ALA A 464 43.39 9.11 28.63
C ALA A 464 44.82 9.07 28.05
#